data_AF-A0A2E8DBW9-F1
#
_entry.id   AF-A0A2E8DBW9-F1
#
_cell.length_a   1.000
_cell.length_b   1.000
_cell.length_c   1.000
_cell.angle_alpha   90.00
_cell.angle_beta   90.00
_cell.angle_gamma   90.00
#
_symmetry.space_group_name_H-M   'P 1'
#
loop_
_entity.id
_entity.type
_entity.pdbx_description
1 polymer ?
#
loop_
_entity_poly.entity_id
_entity_poly.type
_entity_poly.pdbx_seq_one_letter_code
_entity_poly.pdbx_strand_id
1 'polypeptide(L)'
;MSKEFTESELEAYLDEALVPNEMAAVEAALRGNQELAQRLANINSRRDAGVHSIGGIWRRHRVSCPNREQLGSYLLEALDKDQTEYLRFHIDQIGCRFCRANLDDLRMQQEEPSEAKISRRTKYFQSSAGYLGKK
;
A
#
# COMPACT_ATOMS: atom_id res chain seq x y z
N MET A 1 -10.25 28.14 -1.05
CA MET A 1 -11.28 27.41 -0.28
C MET A 1 -10.65 26.11 0.18
N SER A 2 -10.57 25.87 1.49
CA SER A 2 -10.03 24.63 2.04
C SER A 2 -10.99 23.49 1.71
N LYS A 3 -10.52 22.45 1.02
CA LYS A 3 -11.28 21.21 0.83
C LYS A 3 -11.61 20.64 2.22
N GLU A 4 -12.88 20.38 2.49
CA GLU A 4 -13.27 19.64 3.69
C GLU A 4 -13.14 18.14 3.42
N PHE A 5 -12.62 17.41 4.40
CA PHE A 5 -12.50 15.96 4.35
C PHE A 5 -13.52 15.30 5.29
N THR A 6 -14.21 14.31 4.74
CA THR A 6 -15.12 13.44 5.47
C THR A 6 -14.35 12.50 6.40
N GLU A 7 -15.01 11.95 7.42
CA GLU A 7 -14.40 10.97 8.32
C GLU A 7 -13.96 9.71 7.55
N SER A 8 -14.76 9.26 6.58
CA SER A 8 -14.43 8.12 5.71
C SER A 8 -13.19 8.35 4.84
N GLU A 9 -12.98 9.56 4.31
CA GLU A 9 -11.75 9.90 3.58
C GLU A 9 -10.53 9.89 4.50
N LEU A 10 -10.65 10.39 5.74
CA LEU A 10 -9.55 10.37 6.72
C LEU A 10 -9.21 8.94 7.18
N GLU A 11 -10.21 8.08 7.36
CA GLU A 11 -9.99 6.66 7.61
C GLU A 11 -9.32 5.95 6.42
N ALA A 12 -9.75 6.28 5.20
CA ALA A 12 -9.14 5.75 3.98
C ALA A 12 -7.69 6.23 3.81
N TYR A 13 -7.40 7.48 4.16
CA TYR A 13 -6.05 8.01 4.20
C TYR A 13 -5.14 7.22 5.16
N LEU A 14 -5.61 6.97 6.40
CA LEU A 14 -4.86 6.17 7.38
C LEU A 14 -4.63 4.71 6.96
N ASP A 15 -5.45 4.21 6.04
CA ASP A 15 -5.33 2.86 5.49
C ASP A 15 -4.62 2.81 4.13
N GLU A 16 -4.06 3.94 3.68
CA GLU A 16 -3.44 4.09 2.35
C GLU A 16 -4.37 3.66 1.20
N ALA A 17 -5.68 3.81 1.39
CA ALA A 17 -6.72 3.32 0.50
C ALA A 17 -7.28 4.40 -0.43
N LEU A 18 -6.82 5.65 -0.32
CA LEU A 18 -7.15 6.70 -1.27
C LEU A 18 -6.26 6.63 -2.51
N VAL A 19 -6.73 7.23 -3.60
CA VAL A 19 -5.92 7.42 -4.81
C VAL A 19 -4.81 8.46 -4.56
N PRO A 20 -3.70 8.45 -5.34
CA PRO A 20 -2.50 9.24 -5.02
C PRO A 20 -2.73 10.75 -4.88
N ASN A 21 -3.58 11.33 -5.74
CA ASN A 21 -3.93 12.75 -5.69
C ASN A 21 -4.70 13.12 -4.41
N GLU A 22 -5.58 12.23 -3.94
CA GLU A 22 -6.34 12.43 -2.71
C GLU A 22 -5.46 12.28 -1.46
N MET A 23 -4.55 11.30 -1.46
CA MET A 23 -3.52 11.17 -0.42
C MET A 23 -2.72 12.47 -0.29
N ALA A 24 -2.18 12.97 -1.41
CA ALA A 24 -1.41 14.20 -1.43
C ALA A 24 -2.24 15.43 -0.99
N ALA A 25 -3.52 15.48 -1.32
CA ALA A 25 -4.41 16.55 -0.88
C ALA A 25 -4.60 16.55 0.64
N VAL A 26 -4.77 15.37 1.25
CA VAL A 26 -4.86 15.24 2.73
C VAL A 26 -3.54 15.65 3.37
N GLU A 27 -2.40 15.16 2.88
CA GLU A 27 -1.07 15.52 3.39
C GLU A 27 -0.80 17.03 3.34
N ALA A 28 -1.13 17.68 2.22
CA ALA A 28 -0.97 19.11 2.07
C ALA A 28 -1.85 19.88 3.06
N ALA A 29 -3.09 19.45 3.26
CA ALA A 29 -4.01 20.09 4.21
C ALA A 29 -3.56 19.92 5.67
N LEU A 30 -3.01 18.77 6.04
CA LEU A 30 -2.53 18.49 7.39
C LEU A 30 -1.41 19.43 7.85
N ARG A 31 -0.56 19.92 6.94
CA ARG A 31 0.58 20.80 7.28
C ARG A 31 0.16 22.14 7.88
N GLY A 32 -1.00 22.67 7.50
CA GLY A 32 -1.47 23.99 7.89
C GLY A 32 -2.73 24.00 8.76
N ASN A 33 -3.32 22.83 9.03
CA ASN A 33 -4.59 22.72 9.72
C ASN A 33 -4.47 21.83 10.96
N GLN A 34 -4.23 22.47 12.11
CA GLN A 34 -4.10 21.78 13.39
C GLN A 34 -5.41 21.08 13.82
N GLU A 35 -6.56 21.64 13.47
CA GLU A 35 -7.86 21.01 13.76
C GLU A 35 -8.02 19.71 12.97
N LEU A 36 -7.66 19.70 11.69
CA LEU A 36 -7.66 18.49 10.86
C LEU A 36 -6.68 17.45 11.40
N ALA A 37 -5.48 17.87 11.81
CA ALA A 37 -4.50 16.98 12.42
C ALA A 37 -5.02 16.35 13.73
N GLN A 38 -5.70 17.13 14.57
CA GLN A 38 -6.30 16.63 15.81
C GLN A 38 -7.46 15.66 15.52
N ARG A 39 -8.31 15.97 14.53
CA ARG A 39 -9.38 15.08 14.07
C ARG A 39 -8.81 13.74 13.60
N LEU A 40 -7.76 13.77 12.77
CA LEU A 40 -7.09 12.57 12.29
C LEU A 40 -6.47 11.74 13.43
N ALA A 41 -5.81 12.39 14.39
CA ALA A 41 -5.25 11.73 15.57
C ALA A 41 -6.32 11.05 16.43
N ASN A 42 -7.49 11.69 16.60
CA ASN A 42 -8.61 11.12 17.33
C ASN A 42 -9.18 9.89 16.62
N ILE A 43 -9.32 9.93 15.29
CA ILE A 43 -9.72 8.77 14.49
C ILE A 43 -8.72 7.63 14.68
N ASN A 44 -7.41 7.93 14.56
CA ASN A 44 -6.37 6.93 14.72
C ASN A 44 -6.41 6.25 16.11
N SER A 45 -6.58 7.04 17.17
CA SER A 45 -6.70 6.52 18.55
C SER A 45 -7.92 5.61 18.75
N ARG A 46 -9.09 5.96 18.19
CA ARG A 46 -10.31 5.13 18.28
C ARG A 46 -10.16 3.79 17.58
N ARG A 47 -9.42 3.77 16.47
CA ARG A 47 -9.12 2.53 15.74
C ARG A 47 -8.33 1.60 16.64
N ASP A 48 -7.29 2.07 17.31
CA ASP A 48 -6.47 1.23 18.21
C ASP A 48 -7.27 0.71 19.42
N ALA A 49 -8.36 1.37 19.81
CA ALA A 49 -9.26 0.95 20.89
C ALA A 49 -10.29 -0.13 20.49
N GLY A 50 -10.24 -0.68 19.27
CA GLY A 50 -11.08 -1.79 18.84
C GLY A 50 -12.47 -1.40 18.28
N VAL A 51 -12.76 -0.11 18.13
CA VAL A 51 -13.95 0.36 17.43
C VAL A 51 -13.65 0.35 15.94
N HIS A 52 -13.90 -0.78 15.28
CA HIS A 52 -13.58 -0.96 13.87
C HIS A 52 -14.85 -1.04 13.01
N SER A 53 -14.90 -0.27 11.92
CA SER A 53 -15.86 -0.51 10.85
C SER A 53 -15.49 -1.80 10.09
N ILE A 54 -16.48 -2.48 9.52
CA ILE A 54 -16.25 -3.66 8.65
C ILE A 54 -15.28 -3.32 7.52
N GLY A 55 -15.45 -2.15 6.89
CA GLY A 55 -14.56 -1.67 5.84
C GLY A 55 -13.12 -1.44 6.32
N GLY A 56 -12.92 -1.01 7.56
CA GLY A 56 -11.59 -0.87 8.17
C GLY A 56 -10.90 -2.22 8.41
N ILE A 57 -11.63 -3.22 8.89
CA ILE A 57 -11.13 -4.59 9.06
C ILE A 57 -10.73 -5.17 7.69
N TRP A 58 -11.62 -5.06 6.70
CA TRP A 58 -11.39 -5.60 5.36
C TRP A 58 -10.10 -5.08 4.73
N ARG A 59 -9.86 -3.76 4.81
CA ARG A 59 -8.65 -3.11 4.29
C ARG A 59 -7.38 -3.52 5.05
N ARG A 60 -7.41 -3.51 6.38
CA ARG A 60 -6.26 -3.92 7.22
C ARG A 60 -5.86 -5.37 7.00
N HIS A 61 -6.83 -6.26 6.95
CA HIS A 61 -6.58 -7.69 6.73
C HIS A 61 -6.45 -8.04 5.24
N ARG A 62 -6.58 -7.06 4.34
CA ARG A 62 -6.43 -7.23 2.90
C ARG A 62 -7.28 -8.38 2.35
N VAL A 63 -8.50 -8.55 2.87
CA VAL A 63 -9.30 -9.77 2.66
C VAL A 63 -9.62 -10.02 1.17
N SER A 64 -9.72 -8.96 0.36
CA SER A 64 -9.93 -9.07 -1.10
C SER A 64 -8.63 -9.12 -1.91
N CYS A 65 -7.47 -8.89 -1.30
CA CYS A 65 -6.21 -8.81 -2.05
C CYS A 65 -5.75 -10.23 -2.44
N PRO A 66 -5.37 -10.46 -3.70
CA PRO A 66 -4.66 -11.69 -4.06
C PRO A 66 -3.33 -11.79 -3.32
N ASN A 67 -2.90 -13.01 -3.08
CA ASN A 67 -1.55 -13.25 -2.58
C ASN A 67 -0.50 -13.00 -3.67
N ARG A 68 0.77 -12.95 -3.28
CA ARG A 68 1.86 -12.61 -4.19
C ARG A 68 2.10 -13.64 -5.29
N GLU A 69 1.82 -14.92 -5.03
CA GLU A 69 1.91 -15.98 -6.03
C GLU A 69 0.85 -15.78 -7.13
N GLN A 70 -0.39 -15.50 -6.74
CA GLN A 70 -1.47 -15.18 -7.68
C GLN A 70 -1.16 -13.94 -8.54
N LEU A 71 -0.54 -12.91 -7.95
CA LEU A 71 -0.06 -11.75 -8.71
C LEU A 71 1.03 -12.12 -9.72
N GLY A 72 1.91 -13.07 -9.38
CA GLY A 72 2.92 -13.61 -10.28
C GLY A 72 2.28 -14.38 -11.44
N SER A 73 1.33 -15.27 -11.14
CA SER A 73 0.58 -16.02 -12.15
C SER A 73 -0.22 -15.10 -13.07
N TYR A 74 -0.79 -14.01 -12.54
CA TYR A 74 -1.43 -12.97 -13.33
C TYR A 74 -0.45 -12.28 -14.29
N LEU A 75 0.74 -11.92 -13.80
CA LEU A 75 1.79 -11.30 -14.63
C LEU A 75 2.25 -12.24 -15.76
N LEU A 76 2.24 -13.55 -15.52
CA LEU A 76 2.61 -14.59 -16.48
C LEU A 76 1.45 -15.05 -17.38
N GLU A 77 0.27 -14.41 -17.27
CA GLU A 77 -0.95 -14.79 -18.01
C GLU A 77 -1.35 -16.27 -17.83
N ALA A 78 -1.07 -16.82 -16.64
CA ALA A 78 -1.22 -18.25 -16.31
C ALA A 78 -2.48 -18.56 -15.46
N LEU A 79 -3.37 -17.58 -15.29
CA LEU A 79 -4.63 -17.74 -14.55
C LEU A 79 -5.79 -18.05 -15.48
N ASP A 80 -6.86 -18.63 -14.94
CA ASP A 80 -8.12 -18.74 -15.67
C ASP A 80 -8.76 -17.35 -15.90
N LYS A 81 -9.79 -17.32 -16.75
CA LYS A 81 -10.45 -16.08 -17.16
C LYS A 81 -11.05 -15.32 -15.98
N ASP A 82 -11.73 -16.02 -15.06
CA ASP A 82 -12.45 -15.37 -13.96
C ASP A 82 -11.46 -14.77 -12.96
N GLN A 83 -10.37 -15.49 -12.66
CA GLN A 83 -9.28 -14.98 -11.81
C GLN A 83 -8.57 -13.79 -12.46
N THR A 84 -8.31 -13.85 -13.77
CA THR A 84 -7.70 -12.75 -14.51
C THR A 84 -8.57 -11.50 -14.48
N GLU A 85 -9.89 -11.65 -14.68
CA GLU A 85 -10.84 -10.55 -14.63
C GLU A 85 -10.93 -9.93 -13.22
N TYR A 86 -10.96 -10.77 -12.18
CA TYR A 86 -10.98 -10.32 -10.79
C TYR A 86 -9.72 -9.52 -10.43
N LEU A 87 -8.53 -10.03 -10.78
CA LEU A 87 -7.27 -9.34 -10.49
C LEU A 87 -7.16 -8.02 -11.24
N ARG A 88 -7.55 -7.99 -12.52
CA ARG A 88 -7.60 -6.74 -13.30
C ARG A 88 -8.54 -5.73 -12.66
N PHE A 89 -9.75 -6.14 -12.26
CA PHE A 89 -10.68 -5.28 -11.54
C PHE A 89 -10.08 -4.74 -10.23
N HIS A 90 -9.46 -5.61 -9.44
CA HIS A 90 -8.86 -5.23 -8.16
C HIS A 90 -7.68 -4.26 -8.29
N ILE A 91 -6.86 -4.43 -9.33
CA ILE A 91 -5.66 -3.62 -9.54
C ILE A 91 -6.01 -2.30 -10.23
N ASP A 92 -6.90 -2.32 -11.22
CA ASP A 92 -7.14 -1.16 -12.07
C ASP A 92 -8.37 -0.35 -11.71
N GLN A 93 -9.46 -0.99 -11.29
CA GLN A 93 -10.72 -0.31 -10.96
C GLN A 93 -10.79 0.05 -9.47
N ILE A 94 -10.51 -0.91 -8.58
CA ILE A 94 -10.37 -0.63 -7.14
C ILE A 94 -9.10 0.20 -6.89
N GLY A 95 -8.05 0.02 -7.69
CA GLY A 95 -6.82 0.81 -7.57
C GLY A 95 -6.00 0.44 -6.33
N CYS A 96 -6.03 -0.82 -5.89
CA CYS A 96 -5.35 -1.26 -4.67
C CYS A 96 -3.82 -1.02 -4.73
N ARG A 97 -3.34 -0.02 -3.97
CA ARG A 97 -1.92 0.39 -3.96
C ARG A 97 -0.98 -0.74 -3.57
N PHE A 98 -1.38 -1.58 -2.62
CA PHE A 98 -0.56 -2.72 -2.19
C PHE A 98 -0.37 -3.77 -3.28
N CYS A 99 -1.44 -4.15 -3.96
CA CYS A 99 -1.36 -5.13 -5.05
C CYS A 99 -0.57 -4.57 -6.24
N ARG A 100 -0.78 -3.28 -6.56
CA ARG A 100 -0.02 -2.60 -7.62
C ARG A 100 1.48 -2.55 -7.29
N ALA A 101 1.85 -2.17 -6.06
CA ALA A 101 3.24 -2.18 -5.61
C ALA A 101 3.88 -3.58 -5.66
N ASN A 102 3.15 -4.63 -5.27
CA ASN A 102 3.64 -6.00 -5.39
C ASN A 102 3.82 -6.42 -6.85
N LEU A 103 2.88 -6.06 -7.73
CA LEU A 103 2.96 -6.37 -9.16
C LEU A 103 4.14 -5.65 -9.82
N ASP A 104 4.37 -4.38 -9.47
CA ASP A 104 5.49 -3.60 -9.99
C ASP A 104 6.84 -4.17 -9.53
N ASP A 105 6.95 -4.58 -8.27
CA ASP A 105 8.13 -5.29 -7.76
C ASP A 105 8.35 -6.65 -8.46
N LEU A 106 7.29 -7.42 -8.72
CA LEU A 106 7.38 -8.65 -9.51
C LEU A 106 7.86 -8.41 -10.95
N ARG A 107 7.38 -7.34 -11.60
CA ARG A 107 7.84 -6.93 -12.94
C ARG A 107 9.32 -6.57 -12.94
N MET A 108 9.76 -5.74 -12.00
CA MET A 108 11.18 -5.37 -11.87
C MET A 108 12.06 -6.62 -11.67
N GLN A 109 11.59 -7.61 -10.91
CA GLN A 109 12.32 -8.86 -10.72
C GLN A 109 12.46 -9.73 -11.98
N GLN A 110 11.51 -9.64 -12.93
CA GLN A 110 11.62 -10.32 -14.24
C GLN A 110 12.57 -9.58 -15.18
N GLU A 111 12.56 -8.25 -15.14
CA GLU A 111 13.36 -7.41 -16.03
C GLU A 111 14.83 -7.30 -15.61
N GLU A 112 15.13 -7.54 -14.33
CA GLU A 112 16.49 -7.40 -13.79
C GLU A 112 17.43 -8.55 -14.19
N PRO A 113 18.54 -8.26 -14.89
CA PRO A 113 19.56 -9.28 -15.15
C PRO A 113 20.22 -9.77 -13.87
N SER A 114 20.54 -11.06 -13.83
CA SER A 114 21.02 -11.77 -12.63
C SER A 114 22.28 -11.13 -12.00
N GLU A 115 23.18 -10.59 -12.83
CA GLU A 115 24.40 -9.91 -12.39
C GLU A 115 24.11 -8.59 -11.65
N ALA A 116 23.14 -7.80 -12.13
CA ALA A 116 22.74 -6.55 -11.49
C ALA A 116 22.07 -6.79 -10.11
N LYS A 117 21.41 -7.94 -9.94
CA LYS A 117 20.80 -8.37 -8.68
C LYS A 117 21.85 -8.75 -7.63
N ILE A 118 22.89 -9.47 -8.04
CA ILE A 118 24.02 -9.84 -7.17
C ILE A 118 24.79 -8.58 -6.74
N SER A 119 25.12 -7.69 -7.68
CA SER A 119 25.85 -6.45 -7.40
C SER A 119 25.14 -5.55 -6.38
N ARG A 120 23.82 -5.34 -6.51
CA ARG A 120 23.04 -4.56 -5.53
C ARG A 120 22.99 -5.21 -4.15
N ARG A 121 22.74 -6.53 -4.06
CA ARG A 121 22.73 -7.24 -2.76
C ARG A 121 24.07 -7.12 -2.05
N THR A 122 25.16 -7.28 -2.77
CA THR A 122 26.53 -7.10 -2.23
C THR A 122 26.74 -5.69 -1.73
N LYS A 123 26.34 -4.66 -2.50
CA LYS A 123 26.47 -3.25 -2.10
C LYS A 123 25.68 -2.93 -0.83
N TYR A 124 24.42 -3.37 -0.74
CA TYR A 124 23.60 -3.14 0.45
C TYR A 124 24.13 -3.90 1.67
N PHE A 125 24.56 -5.14 1.51
CA PHE A 125 25.20 -5.91 2.58
C PHE A 125 26.48 -5.23 3.08
N GLN A 126 27.39 -4.82 2.19
CA GLN A 126 28.61 -4.10 2.56
C GLN A 126 28.32 -2.77 3.27
N SER A 127 27.27 -2.04 2.85
CA SER A 127 26.88 -0.79 3.51
C SER A 127 26.24 -0.99 4.89
N SER A 128 25.74 -2.19 5.19
CA SER A 128 25.05 -2.51 6.45
C SER A 128 25.89 -3.37 7.41
N ALA A 129 26.96 -4.00 6.91
CA ALA A 129 27.92 -4.82 7.65
C ALA A 129 28.78 -3.95 8.58
N GLY A 130 28.19 -3.54 9.70
CA GLY A 130 28.83 -2.70 10.72
C GLY A 130 27.84 -1.99 11.63
N TYR A 131 26.58 -1.85 11.20
CA TYR A 131 25.53 -1.17 11.96
C TYR A 131 24.70 -2.11 12.85
N LEU A 132 24.82 -3.42 12.66
CA LEU A 132 24.21 -4.43 13.52
C LEU A 132 25.23 -4.87 14.58
N GLY A 133 25.32 -4.09 15.67
CA GLY A 133 26.16 -4.43 16.82
C GLY A 133 25.69 -5.70 17.52
N LYS A 134 26.66 -6.52 17.99
CA LYS A 134 26.38 -7.67 18.87
C LYS A 134 25.66 -7.17 20.13
N LYS A 135 24.49 -7.74 20.42
CA LYS A 135 23.96 -7.78 21.78
C LYS A 135 24.73 -8.81 22.59
#